data_AF-A0A7S4IB53-F1
#
_entry.id   AF-A0A7S4IB53-F1
#
_cell.length_a   1.000
_cell.length_b   1.000
_cell.length_c   1.000
_cell.angle_alpha   90.00
_cell.angle_beta   90.00
_cell.angle_gamma   90.00
#
_symmetry.space_group_name_H-M   'P 1'
#
loop_
_entity.id
_entity.type
_entity.pdbx_description
1 polymer ?
#
loop_
_entity_poly.entity_id
_entity_poly.type
_entity_poly.pdbx_seq_one_letter_code
_entity_poly.pdbx_strand_id
1 'polypeptide(L)'
;MSSAASADVSGTVPVISLADIQVHNKQDDCWVIINQKVYDLTDFLHEHPGGSGVILEHAGGDATEAFSMIHSSDILSILPAHCLLGTCVDVVPKTERKQQDLSNKPSIDAMLNVFDFEEVAKQNMSSLGWGYYSSGADDEITMRENHLAFHRIFLRPRVLVNVADVDCSTTVLGKPSSFPLFICATALGKLAHPDGELNLTRAAASHGIIQMVPTLSSFSLGEIVAAKSDT
;
A
#
# COMPACT_ATOMS: atom_id res chain seq x y z
N MET A 1 28.47 -49.52 -11.00
CA MET A 1 29.37 -48.40 -10.62
C MET A 1 29.20 -47.34 -11.69
N SER A 2 28.59 -46.18 -11.50
CA SER A 2 28.49 -45.30 -10.33
C SER A 2 27.07 -44.73 -10.24
N SER A 3 26.56 -44.64 -9.01
CA SER A 3 25.26 -44.04 -8.67
C SER A 3 25.44 -42.52 -8.57
N ALA A 4 24.63 -41.77 -9.31
CA ALA A 4 24.51 -40.32 -9.12
C ALA A 4 23.62 -40.08 -7.89
N ALA A 5 24.23 -39.54 -6.84
CA ALA A 5 23.53 -39.16 -5.61
C ALA A 5 22.54 -38.01 -5.90
N SER A 6 21.28 -38.24 -5.57
CA SER A 6 20.26 -37.21 -5.47
C SER A 6 20.58 -36.33 -4.25
N ALA A 7 20.81 -35.03 -4.48
CA ALA A 7 20.90 -34.06 -3.41
C ALA A 7 19.48 -33.83 -2.84
N ASP A 8 19.31 -34.27 -1.60
CA ASP A 8 18.14 -34.07 -0.77
C ASP A 8 18.07 -32.60 -0.32
N VAL A 9 17.07 -31.84 -0.79
CA VAL A 9 16.82 -30.45 -0.36
C VAL A 9 15.89 -30.49 0.84
N SER A 10 16.42 -30.90 1.98
CA SER A 10 15.83 -30.64 3.31
C SER A 10 16.75 -29.73 4.11
N GLY A 11 17.03 -28.54 3.55
CA GLY A 11 17.85 -27.53 4.22
C GLY A 11 17.10 -26.90 5.39
N THR A 12 17.46 -27.26 6.62
CA THR A 12 17.06 -26.52 7.82
C THR A 12 17.50 -25.06 7.68
N VAL A 13 16.55 -24.14 7.64
CA VAL A 13 16.85 -22.70 7.61
C VAL A 13 17.61 -22.35 8.90
N PRO A 14 18.79 -21.71 8.82
CA PRO A 14 19.59 -21.38 10.00
C PRO A 14 18.80 -20.52 10.98
N VAL A 15 18.85 -20.86 12.27
CA VAL A 15 18.28 -20.01 13.32
C VAL A 15 19.36 -19.03 13.79
N ILE A 16 19.06 -17.74 13.73
CA ILE A 16 19.98 -16.66 14.09
C ILE A 16 19.37 -15.89 15.27
N SER A 17 20.18 -15.57 16.28
CA SER A 17 19.70 -14.84 17.45
C SER A 17 19.59 -13.34 17.19
N LEU A 18 18.71 -12.65 17.90
CA LEU A 18 18.57 -11.20 17.83
C LEU A 18 19.87 -10.49 18.21
N ALA A 19 20.63 -11.05 19.17
CA ALA A 19 21.92 -10.50 19.58
C ALA A 19 22.95 -10.52 18.45
N ASP A 20 22.98 -11.61 17.67
CA ASP A 20 23.84 -11.71 16.49
C ASP A 20 23.39 -10.73 15.41
N ILE A 21 22.08 -10.54 15.21
CA ILE A 21 21.55 -9.61 14.19
C ILE A 21 21.87 -8.15 14.54
N GLN A 22 21.80 -7.79 15.83
CA GLN A 22 21.96 -6.40 16.30
C GLN A 22 23.32 -5.77 16.01
N VAL A 23 24.36 -6.56 15.75
CA VAL A 23 25.70 -6.02 15.41
C VAL A 23 25.76 -5.53 13.95
N HIS A 24 24.90 -6.05 13.08
CA HIS A 24 24.80 -5.74 11.65
C HIS A 24 23.88 -4.53 11.42
N ASN A 25 24.29 -3.38 11.99
CA ASN A 25 23.49 -2.15 12.05
C ASN A 25 24.09 -0.94 11.32
N LYS A 26 24.94 -1.19 10.31
CA LYS A 26 25.71 -0.15 9.59
C LYS A 26 25.45 -0.19 8.10
N GLN A 27 25.86 0.87 7.40
CA GLN A 27 25.66 0.99 5.96
C GLN A 27 26.43 -0.08 5.14
N ASP A 28 27.59 -0.50 5.63
CA ASP A 28 28.42 -1.54 5.02
C ASP A 28 28.19 -2.93 5.62
N ASP A 29 27.22 -3.06 6.55
CA ASP A 29 26.87 -4.30 7.23
C ASP A 29 25.45 -4.18 7.83
N CYS A 30 24.42 -4.45 7.03
CA CYS A 30 23.02 -4.16 7.35
C CYS A 30 22.13 -5.40 7.25
N TRP A 31 21.77 -5.97 8.40
CA TRP A 31 20.77 -7.04 8.47
C TRP A 31 19.45 -6.53 9.03
N VAL A 32 18.34 -7.10 8.56
CA VAL A 32 17.00 -6.79 9.08
C VAL A 32 16.15 -8.05 9.23
N ILE A 33 15.20 -8.02 10.17
CA ILE A 33 14.19 -9.07 10.33
C ILE A 33 12.89 -8.62 9.66
N ILE A 34 12.34 -9.46 8.78
CA ILE A 34 11.03 -9.25 8.16
C ILE A 34 10.25 -10.58 8.22
N ASN A 35 9.11 -10.59 8.91
CA ASN A 35 8.28 -11.78 9.12
C ASN A 35 9.07 -12.96 9.71
N GLN A 36 9.89 -12.70 10.74
CA GLN A 36 10.80 -13.66 11.39
C GLN A 36 11.92 -14.22 10.49
N LYS A 37 12.08 -13.72 9.27
CA LYS A 37 13.20 -14.07 8.38
C LYS A 37 14.27 -12.99 8.44
N VAL A 38 15.53 -13.40 8.45
CA VAL A 38 16.70 -12.52 8.53
C VAL A 38 17.25 -12.30 7.13
N TYR A 39 17.37 -11.04 6.73
CA TYR A 39 17.89 -10.65 5.42
C TYR A 39 19.15 -9.81 5.56
N ASP A 40 20.18 -10.13 4.79
CA ASP A 40 21.28 -9.23 4.48
C ASP A 40 20.86 -8.31 3.33
N LEU A 41 20.73 -7.02 3.63
CA LEU A 41 20.33 -6.00 2.65
C LEU A 41 21.48 -5.04 2.30
N THR A 42 22.71 -5.32 2.74
CA THR A 42 23.87 -4.43 2.58
C THR A 42 24.03 -3.96 1.13
N ASP A 43 24.06 -4.88 0.18
CA ASP A 43 24.20 -4.55 -1.24
C ASP A 43 22.95 -3.89 -1.83
N PHE A 44 21.76 -4.20 -1.27
CA PHE A 44 20.48 -3.71 -1.76
C PHE A 44 20.15 -2.29 -1.28
N LEU A 45 20.83 -1.78 -0.25
CA LEU A 45 20.57 -0.44 0.33
C LEU A 45 20.52 0.67 -0.74
N HIS A 46 21.43 0.61 -1.71
CA HIS A 46 21.55 1.63 -2.77
C HIS A 46 20.56 1.43 -3.92
N GLU A 47 19.99 0.25 -4.05
CA GLU A 47 19.01 -0.10 -5.08
C GLU A 47 17.58 0.12 -4.59
N HIS A 48 17.37 0.28 -3.28
CA HIS A 48 16.04 0.45 -2.70
C HIS A 48 15.35 1.73 -3.20
N PRO A 49 14.19 1.64 -3.89
CA PRO A 49 13.51 2.80 -4.45
C PRO A 49 13.06 3.85 -3.41
N GLY A 50 12.83 3.44 -2.16
CA GLY A 50 12.50 4.34 -1.05
C GLY A 50 13.73 5.03 -0.42
N GLY A 51 14.94 4.78 -0.95
CA GLY A 51 16.21 5.23 -0.41
C GLY A 51 16.79 4.30 0.66
N SER A 52 18.10 4.40 0.91
CA SER A 52 18.80 3.57 1.89
C SER A 52 18.44 3.91 3.34
N GLY A 53 18.16 5.19 3.61
CA GLY A 53 17.92 5.70 4.96
C GLY A 53 16.80 4.96 5.70
N VAL A 54 15.69 4.65 5.01
CA VAL A 54 14.53 3.98 5.62
C VAL A 54 14.83 2.53 6.03
N ILE A 55 15.78 1.85 5.36
CA ILE A 55 16.24 0.52 5.78
C ILE A 55 17.20 0.66 6.95
N LEU A 56 18.12 1.63 6.88
CA LEU A 56 19.13 1.87 7.92
C LEU A 56 18.54 2.25 9.28
N GLU A 57 17.37 2.89 9.32
CA GLU A 57 16.61 3.15 10.55
C GLU A 57 16.24 1.88 11.32
N HIS A 58 16.17 0.73 10.63
CA HIS A 58 15.82 -0.57 11.19
C HIS A 58 16.98 -1.57 11.14
N ALA A 59 18.20 -1.14 10.81
CA ALA A 59 19.37 -2.02 10.70
C ALA A 59 19.69 -2.68 12.05
N GLY A 60 19.98 -3.97 12.02
CA GLY A 60 20.16 -4.83 13.18
C GLY A 60 18.88 -5.12 13.98
N GLY A 61 17.70 -4.80 13.42
CA GLY A 61 16.42 -4.90 14.12
C GLY A 61 15.30 -5.54 13.30
N ASP A 62 14.08 -5.47 13.85
CA ASP A 62 12.87 -5.95 13.19
C ASP A 62 12.18 -4.81 12.43
N ALA A 63 12.17 -4.96 11.10
CA ALA A 63 11.56 -4.04 10.17
C ALA A 63 10.16 -4.52 9.71
N THR A 64 9.64 -5.64 10.24
CA THR A 64 8.41 -6.28 9.76
C THR A 64 7.24 -5.30 9.67
N GLU A 65 7.05 -4.47 10.70
CA GLU A 65 5.95 -3.52 10.72
C GLU A 65 6.13 -2.44 9.66
N ALA A 66 7.27 -1.75 9.65
CA ALA A 66 7.59 -0.70 8.68
C ALA A 66 7.51 -1.21 7.24
N PHE A 67 8.05 -2.41 6.99
CA PHE A 67 7.94 -3.10 5.71
C PHE A 67 6.48 -3.36 5.33
N SER A 68 5.68 -3.96 6.22
CA SER A 68 4.29 -4.36 5.92
C SER A 68 3.32 -3.20 5.66
N MET A 69 3.69 -1.99 6.09
CA MET A 69 2.92 -0.76 5.84
C MET A 69 3.07 -0.25 4.41
N ILE A 70 4.22 -0.52 3.79
CA ILE A 70 4.57 0.01 2.47
C ILE A 70 4.56 -1.09 1.41
N HIS A 71 4.94 -2.30 1.79
CA HIS A 71 5.20 -3.41 0.87
C HIS A 71 4.29 -4.61 1.14
N SER A 72 3.89 -5.29 0.06
CA SER A 72 3.36 -6.64 0.14
C SER A 72 4.49 -7.64 0.38
N SER A 73 4.21 -8.79 0.99
CA SER A 73 5.22 -9.83 1.22
C SER A 73 5.84 -10.37 -0.07
N ASP A 74 5.11 -10.28 -1.18
CA ASP A 74 5.53 -10.80 -2.48
C ASP A 74 6.77 -10.08 -3.02
N ILE A 75 6.98 -8.81 -2.64
CA ILE A 75 8.14 -8.05 -3.13
C ILE A 75 9.45 -8.66 -2.62
N LEU A 76 9.45 -9.42 -1.51
CA LEU A 76 10.67 -10.10 -1.04
C LEU A 76 11.19 -11.14 -2.04
N SER A 77 10.37 -11.59 -2.99
CA SER A 77 10.79 -12.51 -4.05
C SER A 77 11.74 -11.88 -5.08
N ILE A 78 11.85 -10.54 -5.13
CA ILE A 78 12.81 -9.85 -6.01
C ILE A 78 14.23 -9.90 -5.45
N LEU A 79 14.37 -10.09 -4.14
CA LEU A 79 15.67 -10.15 -3.51
C LEU A 79 16.41 -11.42 -3.96
N PRO A 80 17.71 -11.33 -4.25
CA PRO A 80 18.53 -12.50 -4.52
C PRO A 80 18.41 -13.54 -3.40
N ALA A 81 18.42 -14.82 -3.76
CA ALA A 81 18.27 -15.91 -2.79
C ALA A 81 19.32 -15.90 -1.66
N HIS A 82 20.51 -15.33 -1.92
CA HIS A 82 21.59 -15.21 -0.95
C HIS A 82 21.33 -14.14 0.13
N CYS A 83 20.40 -13.21 -0.10
CA CYS A 83 20.02 -12.22 0.91
C CYS A 83 19.30 -12.88 2.10
N LEU A 84 18.60 -13.99 1.90
CA LEU A 84 17.91 -14.69 3.00
C LEU A 84 18.92 -15.56 3.77
N LEU A 85 19.28 -15.12 4.97
CA LEU A 85 20.27 -15.79 5.81
C LEU A 85 19.67 -16.89 6.69
N GLY A 86 18.46 -16.67 7.19
CA GLY A 86 17.91 -17.54 8.22
C GLY A 86 16.57 -17.06 8.79
N THR A 87 16.23 -17.59 9.96
CA THR A 87 15.06 -17.20 10.75
C THR A 87 15.46 -16.77 12.15
N CYS A 88 14.83 -15.72 12.66
CA CYS A 88 14.96 -15.29 14.06
C CYS A 88 13.76 -15.82 14.85
N VAL A 89 14.03 -16.58 15.91
CA VAL A 89 13.00 -17.16 16.81
C VAL A 89 12.78 -16.33 18.08
N ASP A 90 13.64 -15.34 18.31
CA ASP A 90 13.50 -14.44 19.45
C ASP A 90 12.24 -13.59 19.29
N VAL A 91 11.50 -13.44 20.39
CA VAL A 91 10.31 -12.59 20.44
C VAL A 91 10.77 -11.15 20.36
N VAL A 92 10.78 -10.59 19.15
CA VAL A 92 10.94 -9.15 18.98
C VAL A 92 9.67 -8.49 19.53
N PRO A 93 9.76 -7.57 20.51
CA PRO A 93 8.60 -6.86 21.00
C PRO A 93 7.93 -6.15 19.82
N LYS A 94 6.69 -6.57 19.50
CA LYS A 94 5.88 -5.87 18.51
C LYS A 94 5.70 -4.45 18.99
N THR A 95 6.10 -3.47 18.19
CA THR A 95 5.70 -2.09 18.45
C THR A 95 4.17 -2.07 18.41
N GLU A 96 3.55 -1.75 19.53
CA GLU A 96 2.09 -1.67 19.59
C GLU A 96 1.64 -0.54 18.68
N ARG A 97 0.82 -0.86 17.68
CA ARG A 97 0.11 0.17 16.93
C ARG A 97 -0.67 1.01 17.92
N LYS A 98 -0.38 2.31 17.98
CA LYS A 98 -1.31 3.27 18.58
C LYS A 98 -2.64 3.09 17.85
N GLN A 99 -3.62 2.53 18.54
CA GLN A 99 -4.97 2.40 18.03
C GLN A 99 -5.44 3.81 17.68
N GLN A 100 -5.72 4.07 16.40
CA GLN A 100 -6.26 5.37 16.00
C GLN A 100 -7.54 5.60 16.78
N ASP A 101 -7.61 6.69 17.52
CA ASP A 101 -8.82 7.11 18.20
C ASP A 101 -9.81 7.61 17.14
N LEU A 102 -10.72 6.72 16.73
CA LEU A 102 -11.73 7.00 15.72
C LEU A 102 -12.95 7.72 16.29
N SER A 103 -13.00 7.99 17.60
CA SER A 103 -14.18 8.52 18.28
C SER A 103 -14.56 9.94 17.82
N ASN A 104 -13.61 10.68 17.27
CA ASN A 104 -13.80 12.05 16.80
C ASN A 104 -14.30 12.16 15.34
N LYS A 105 -14.49 11.03 14.64
CA LYS A 105 -14.97 11.08 13.25
C LYS A 105 -16.47 11.40 13.19
N PRO A 106 -16.90 12.32 12.31
CA PRO A 106 -18.33 12.58 12.10
C PRO A 106 -19.02 11.33 11.51
N SER A 107 -20.35 11.26 11.66
CA SER A 107 -21.14 10.23 10.98
C SER A 107 -20.96 10.33 9.47
N ILE A 108 -20.99 9.19 8.77
CA ILE A 108 -20.92 9.16 7.31
C ILE A 108 -22.06 9.97 6.67
N ASP A 109 -23.25 10.00 7.30
CA ASP A 109 -24.40 10.78 6.84
C ASP A 109 -24.18 12.30 6.93
N ALA A 110 -23.18 12.74 7.69
CA ALA A 110 -22.78 14.14 7.80
C ALA A 110 -21.74 14.55 6.74
N MET A 111 -21.21 13.61 5.96
CA MET A 111 -20.29 13.89 4.85
C MET A 111 -21.09 14.24 3.59
N LEU A 112 -21.15 15.53 3.27
CA LEU A 112 -22.00 16.05 2.20
C LEU A 112 -21.31 16.03 0.85
N ASN A 113 -19.98 16.08 0.84
CA ASN A 113 -19.18 16.12 -0.38
C ASN A 113 -17.78 15.50 -0.15
N VAL A 114 -17.02 15.36 -1.23
CA VAL A 114 -15.69 14.73 -1.21
C VAL A 114 -14.63 15.50 -0.40
N PHE A 115 -14.76 16.82 -0.26
CA PHE A 115 -13.83 17.64 0.51
C PHE A 115 -13.99 17.46 2.03
N ASP A 116 -15.18 17.06 2.50
CA ASP A 116 -15.39 16.73 3.91
C ASP A 116 -14.54 15.52 4.31
N PHE A 117 -14.42 14.52 3.43
CA PHE A 117 -13.56 13.36 3.65
C PHE A 117 -12.08 13.74 3.68
N GLU A 118 -11.65 14.70 2.85
CA GLU A 118 -10.28 15.21 2.83
C GLU A 118 -9.91 15.87 4.17
N GLU A 119 -10.80 16.71 4.71
CA GLU A 119 -10.57 17.37 6.00
C GLU A 119 -10.57 16.37 7.17
N VAL A 120 -11.50 15.40 7.17
CA VAL A 120 -11.49 14.32 8.17
C VAL A 120 -10.22 13.48 8.06
N ALA A 121 -9.76 13.17 6.85
CA ALA A 121 -8.52 12.42 6.63
C ALA A 121 -7.30 13.20 7.18
N LYS A 122 -7.19 14.49 6.87
CA LYS A 122 -6.11 15.36 7.36
C LYS A 122 -5.97 15.35 8.89
N GLN A 123 -7.08 15.31 9.61
CA GLN A 123 -7.09 15.33 11.08
C GLN A 123 -6.80 13.95 11.71
N ASN A 124 -7.03 12.87 10.97
CA ASN A 124 -7.02 11.51 11.53
C ASN A 124 -5.88 10.62 11.00
N MET A 125 -5.26 10.99 9.88
CA MET A 125 -4.13 10.25 9.32
C MET A 125 -2.83 10.56 10.05
N SER A 126 -1.86 9.63 9.96
CA SER A 126 -0.49 9.94 10.38
C SER A 126 0.08 11.05 9.49
N SER A 127 1.03 11.83 10.02
CA SER A 127 1.69 12.88 9.22
C SER A 127 2.36 12.32 7.97
N LEU A 128 2.92 11.10 8.05
CA LEU A 128 3.48 10.39 6.91
C LEU A 128 2.41 10.06 5.87
N GLY A 129 1.29 9.44 6.28
CA GLY A 129 0.22 9.08 5.36
C GLY A 129 -0.42 10.29 4.71
N TRP A 130 -0.72 11.34 5.50
CA TRP A 130 -1.26 12.59 4.97
C TRP A 130 -0.29 13.26 4.01
N GLY A 131 0.99 13.35 4.37
CA GLY A 131 2.02 13.93 3.51
C GLY A 131 2.18 13.17 2.19
N TYR A 132 2.07 11.84 2.22
CA TYR A 132 2.12 11.02 1.00
C TYR A 132 0.94 11.27 0.05
N TYR A 133 -0.30 11.33 0.56
CA TYR A 133 -1.47 11.47 -0.31
C TYR A 133 -1.82 12.89 -0.71
N SER A 134 -1.56 13.86 0.16
CA SER A 134 -1.95 15.26 -0.08
C SER A 134 -0.91 16.06 -0.88
N SER A 135 0.29 15.49 -1.11
CA SER A 135 1.37 16.21 -1.77
C SER A 135 1.30 16.17 -3.30
N GLY A 136 1.74 17.25 -3.92
CA GLY A 136 2.06 17.34 -5.34
C GLY A 136 3.56 17.51 -5.58
N ALA A 137 3.97 17.59 -6.84
CA ALA A 137 5.36 17.85 -7.19
C ALA A 137 5.73 19.33 -6.99
N ASP A 138 6.93 19.58 -6.43
CA ASP A 138 7.50 20.90 -6.17
C ASP A 138 6.50 21.84 -5.47
N ASP A 139 6.15 22.96 -6.11
CA ASP A 139 5.21 23.95 -5.57
C ASP A 139 3.73 23.50 -5.67
N GLU A 140 3.46 22.29 -6.17
CA GLU A 140 2.16 21.65 -6.38
C GLU A 140 1.18 22.44 -7.26
N ILE A 141 1.72 23.27 -8.15
CA ILE A 141 0.93 24.16 -9.02
C ILE A 141 -0.02 23.34 -9.90
N THR A 142 0.49 22.32 -10.59
CA THR A 142 -0.31 21.46 -11.48
C THR A 142 -1.42 20.73 -10.72
N MET A 143 -1.16 20.28 -9.49
CA MET A 143 -2.15 19.58 -8.68
C MET A 143 -3.39 20.45 -8.43
N ARG A 144 -3.18 21.69 -7.97
CA ARG A 144 -4.27 22.66 -7.73
C ARG A 144 -4.92 23.10 -9.03
N GLU A 145 -4.11 23.34 -10.05
CA GLU A 145 -4.56 23.77 -11.37
C GLU A 145 -5.49 22.77 -12.05
N ASN A 146 -5.27 21.45 -11.87
CA ASN A 146 -6.15 20.41 -12.41
C ASN A 146 -7.62 20.59 -11.96
N HIS A 147 -7.84 20.95 -10.69
CA HIS A 147 -9.18 21.25 -10.18
C HIS A 147 -9.70 22.59 -10.70
N LEU A 148 -8.89 23.65 -10.59
CA LEU A 148 -9.26 25.01 -10.99
C LEU A 148 -9.62 25.12 -12.47
N ALA A 149 -9.02 24.28 -13.33
CA ALA A 149 -9.32 24.25 -14.75
C ALA A 149 -10.79 23.96 -15.06
N PHE A 150 -11.46 23.14 -14.25
CA PHE A 150 -12.89 22.86 -14.43
C PHE A 150 -13.76 24.10 -14.22
N HIS A 151 -13.33 25.07 -13.41
CA HIS A 151 -14.07 26.32 -13.19
C HIS A 151 -14.00 27.27 -14.40
N ARG A 152 -13.18 26.96 -15.41
CA ARG A 152 -13.16 27.69 -16.68
C ARG A 152 -14.23 27.22 -17.66
N ILE A 153 -14.92 26.12 -17.34
CA ILE A 153 -15.96 25.52 -18.17
C ILE A 153 -17.31 25.71 -17.48
N PHE A 154 -18.26 26.30 -18.19
CA PHE A 154 -19.62 26.50 -17.70
C PHE A 154 -20.61 25.59 -18.43
N LEU A 155 -21.58 25.06 -17.69
CA LEU A 155 -22.66 24.28 -18.28
C LEU A 155 -23.67 25.20 -18.97
N ARG A 156 -24.14 24.78 -20.16
CA ARG A 156 -25.30 25.38 -20.83
C ARG A 156 -26.47 24.39 -20.76
N PRO A 157 -27.22 24.34 -19.64
CA PRO A 157 -28.28 23.35 -19.45
C PRO A 157 -29.38 23.51 -20.50
N ARG A 158 -29.95 22.38 -20.94
CA ARG A 158 -31.15 22.37 -21.78
C ARG A 158 -32.38 22.31 -20.88
N VAL A 159 -33.34 23.19 -21.14
CA VAL A 159 -34.60 23.27 -20.38
C VAL A 159 -35.73 22.55 -21.11
N LEU A 160 -36.81 22.25 -20.39
CA LEU A 160 -37.99 21.52 -20.90
C LEU A 160 -37.67 20.12 -21.46
N VAL A 161 -36.64 19.46 -20.90
CA VAL A 161 -36.32 18.05 -21.19
C VAL A 161 -36.87 17.20 -20.05
N ASN A 162 -37.57 16.11 -20.37
CA ASN A 162 -37.99 15.14 -19.37
C ASN A 162 -36.75 14.39 -18.85
N VAL A 163 -36.43 14.61 -17.57
CA VAL A 163 -35.29 14.01 -16.85
C VAL A 163 -35.77 13.17 -15.65
N ALA A 164 -37.00 12.67 -15.70
CA ALA A 164 -37.53 11.79 -14.65
C ALA A 164 -36.65 10.53 -14.48
N ASP A 165 -36.12 10.02 -15.58
CA ASP A 165 -35.22 8.86 -15.62
C ASP A 165 -33.88 9.29 -16.25
N VAL A 166 -32.79 9.08 -15.51
CA VAL A 166 -31.42 9.36 -15.97
C VAL A 166 -30.59 8.10 -15.78
N ASP A 167 -29.93 7.67 -16.86
CA ASP A 167 -28.99 6.56 -16.84
C ASP A 167 -27.56 7.10 -16.89
N CYS A 168 -26.77 6.81 -15.86
CA CYS A 168 -25.37 7.17 -15.76
C CYS A 168 -24.43 6.01 -16.18
N SER A 169 -24.97 4.86 -16.56
CA SER A 169 -24.16 3.72 -16.98
C SER A 169 -23.43 4.00 -18.30
N THR A 170 -22.29 3.35 -18.48
CA THR A 170 -21.48 3.50 -19.69
C THR A 170 -20.57 2.28 -19.90
N THR A 171 -19.68 2.37 -20.87
CA THR A 171 -18.58 1.42 -21.04
C THR A 171 -17.24 2.13 -20.95
N VAL A 172 -16.26 1.49 -20.30
CA VAL A 172 -14.88 1.95 -20.25
C VAL A 172 -14.01 0.81 -20.77
N LEU A 173 -13.24 1.08 -21.83
CA LEU A 173 -12.44 0.06 -22.53
C LEU A 173 -13.25 -1.19 -22.94
N GLY A 174 -14.51 -0.99 -23.33
CA GLY A 174 -15.43 -2.06 -23.74
C GLY A 174 -16.01 -2.90 -22.59
N LYS A 175 -15.76 -2.52 -21.33
CA LYS A 175 -16.36 -3.15 -20.15
C LYS A 175 -17.50 -2.30 -19.58
N PRO A 176 -18.60 -2.93 -19.15
CA PRO A 176 -19.72 -2.19 -18.56
C PRO A 176 -19.31 -1.55 -17.24
N SER A 177 -19.84 -0.35 -16.98
CA SER A 177 -19.72 0.35 -15.70
C SER A 177 -21.03 1.05 -15.37
N SER A 178 -21.46 0.98 -14.11
CA SER A 178 -22.69 1.61 -13.63
C SER A 178 -22.62 3.15 -13.57
N PHE A 179 -21.42 3.72 -13.63
CA PHE A 179 -21.19 5.15 -13.48
C PHE A 179 -20.00 5.60 -14.34
N PRO A 180 -19.93 6.84 -14.84
CA PRO A 180 -18.89 7.26 -15.77
C PRO A 180 -17.61 7.71 -15.04
N LEU A 181 -17.28 7.08 -13.92
CA LEU A 181 -16.06 7.28 -13.14
C LEU A 181 -15.49 5.91 -12.72
N PHE A 182 -14.20 5.89 -12.42
CA PHE A 182 -13.51 4.70 -11.94
C PHE A 182 -12.56 5.08 -10.80
N ILE A 183 -12.20 4.10 -9.98
CA ILE A 183 -11.20 4.28 -8.92
C ILE A 183 -9.81 4.23 -9.57
N CYS A 184 -9.09 5.35 -9.57
CA CYS A 184 -7.73 5.44 -10.10
C CYS A 184 -6.73 4.70 -9.21
N ALA A 185 -5.59 4.30 -9.78
CA ALA A 185 -4.55 3.58 -9.05
C ALA A 185 -3.84 4.50 -8.05
N THR A 186 -3.89 4.14 -6.78
CA THR A 186 -3.21 4.84 -5.68
C THR A 186 -2.47 3.83 -4.82
N ALA A 187 -1.14 3.88 -4.86
CA ALA A 187 -0.27 2.99 -4.11
C ALA A 187 -0.33 3.24 -2.58
N LEU A 188 0.22 2.30 -1.82
CA LEU A 188 0.42 2.40 -0.37
C LEU A 188 -0.86 2.59 0.45
N GLY A 189 -2.00 2.01 0.04
CA GLY A 189 -3.29 2.07 0.74
C GLY A 189 -3.25 1.87 2.27
N LYS A 190 -2.30 1.08 2.79
CA LYS A 190 -2.10 0.86 4.23
C LYS A 190 -1.69 2.11 5.02
N LEU A 191 -1.19 3.15 4.36
CA LEU A 191 -0.93 4.45 4.97
C LEU A 191 -2.23 5.18 5.36
N ALA A 192 -3.33 4.93 4.65
CA ALA A 192 -4.65 5.49 4.95
C ALA A 192 -5.49 4.59 5.88
N HIS A 193 -5.47 3.29 5.64
CA HIS A 193 -6.34 2.34 6.35
C HIS A 193 -5.71 0.94 6.35
N PRO A 194 -5.81 0.15 7.44
CA PRO A 194 -5.24 -1.21 7.48
C PRO A 194 -5.62 -2.13 6.30
N ASP A 195 -6.86 -2.06 5.85
CA ASP A 195 -7.36 -2.82 4.68
C ASP A 195 -7.00 -2.22 3.31
N GLY A 196 -6.43 -1.01 3.26
CA GLY A 196 -5.93 -0.36 2.04
C GLY A 196 -6.79 -0.55 0.78
N GLU A 197 -6.17 -1.10 -0.26
CA GLU A 197 -6.77 -1.32 -1.59
C GLU A 197 -7.91 -2.35 -1.58
N LEU A 198 -8.03 -3.19 -0.55
CA LEU A 198 -9.12 -4.17 -0.43
C LEU A 198 -10.48 -3.47 -0.28
N ASN A 199 -10.51 -2.37 0.49
CA ASN A 199 -11.73 -1.57 0.64
C ASN A 199 -12.21 -0.97 -0.68
N LEU A 200 -11.27 -0.48 -1.51
CA LEU A 200 -11.57 0.05 -2.83
C LEU A 200 -12.14 -1.04 -3.74
N THR A 201 -11.63 -2.26 -3.63
CA THR A 201 -12.12 -3.41 -4.40
C THR A 201 -13.55 -3.79 -4.02
N ARG A 202 -13.82 -3.91 -2.72
CA ARG A 202 -15.17 -4.20 -2.19
C ARG A 202 -16.17 -3.12 -2.61
N ALA A 203 -15.77 -1.85 -2.55
CA ALA A 203 -16.61 -0.72 -2.98
C ALA A 203 -16.87 -0.75 -4.50
N ALA A 204 -15.84 -0.97 -5.31
CA ALA A 204 -15.98 -1.07 -6.76
C ALA A 204 -16.88 -2.24 -7.18
N ALA A 205 -16.72 -3.40 -6.53
CA ALA A 205 -17.54 -4.59 -6.77
C ALA A 205 -19.02 -4.35 -6.42
N SER A 206 -19.31 -3.80 -5.24
CA SER A 206 -20.68 -3.54 -4.78
C SER A 206 -21.42 -2.49 -5.62
N HIS A 207 -20.70 -1.50 -6.16
CA HIS A 207 -21.31 -0.43 -6.96
C HIS A 207 -21.24 -0.67 -8.47
N GLY A 208 -20.52 -1.70 -8.95
CA GLY A 208 -20.38 -1.99 -10.37
C GLY A 208 -19.53 -0.98 -11.15
N ILE A 209 -18.57 -0.34 -10.48
CA ILE A 209 -17.59 0.55 -11.12
C ILE A 209 -16.24 -0.13 -11.32
N ILE A 210 -15.41 0.44 -12.18
CA ILE A 210 -14.07 -0.10 -12.46
C ILE A 210 -13.08 0.42 -11.41
N GLN A 211 -12.13 -0.41 -11.02
CA GLN A 211 -10.96 -0.05 -10.24
C GLN A 211 -9.69 -0.35 -11.04
N MET A 212 -8.78 0.62 -11.07
CA MET A 212 -7.41 0.42 -11.55
C MET A 212 -6.51 0.10 -10.36
N VAL A 213 -5.82 -1.04 -10.40
CA VAL A 213 -4.94 -1.51 -9.32
C VAL A 213 -3.51 -1.03 -9.57
N PRO A 214 -2.85 -0.35 -8.60
CA PRO A 214 -1.46 0.07 -8.75
C PRO A 214 -0.52 -1.13 -8.71
N THR A 215 0.57 -1.07 -9.48
CA THR A 215 1.65 -2.07 -9.40
C THR A 215 2.33 -2.09 -8.03
N LEU A 216 2.35 -0.94 -7.33
CA LEU A 216 2.95 -0.77 -6.01
C LEU A 216 1.88 -0.75 -4.90
N SER A 217 0.93 -1.70 -4.95
CA SER A 217 -0.10 -1.86 -3.92
C SER A 217 0.45 -2.42 -2.61
N SER A 218 -0.23 -2.12 -1.50
CA SER A 218 0.11 -2.63 -0.16
C SER A 218 -0.23 -4.11 0.05
N PHE A 219 -1.02 -4.67 -0.86
CA PHE A 219 -1.46 -6.06 -0.93
C PHE A 219 -1.08 -6.66 -2.28
N SER A 220 -0.96 -7.97 -2.33
CA SER A 220 -0.75 -8.69 -3.60
C SER A 220 -1.95 -8.54 -4.53
N LEU A 221 -1.72 -8.70 -5.84
CA LEU A 221 -2.82 -8.72 -6.81
C LEU A 221 -3.83 -9.86 -6.49
N GLY A 222 -3.34 -11.00 -5.99
CA GLY A 222 -4.19 -12.13 -5.61
C GLY A 222 -5.14 -11.77 -4.46
N GLU A 223 -4.62 -11.14 -3.40
CA GLU A 223 -5.44 -10.67 -2.27
C GLU A 223 -6.46 -9.61 -2.69
N ILE A 224 -6.04 -8.65 -3.53
CA ILE A 224 -6.92 -7.60 -4.06
C ILE A 224 -8.06 -8.21 -4.86
N VAL A 225 -7.77 -9.10 -5.82
CA VAL A 225 -8.80 -9.74 -6.63
C VAL A 225 -9.73 -10.61 -5.80
N ALA A 226 -9.21 -11.31 -4.78
CA ALA A 226 -10.02 -12.14 -3.90
C ALA A 226 -11.07 -11.33 -3.11
N ALA A 227 -10.73 -10.12 -2.67
CA ALA A 227 -11.61 -9.22 -1.91
C ALA A 227 -12.87 -8.79 -2.68
N LYS A 228 -12.93 -9.01 -3.99
CA LYS A 228 -14.14 -8.82 -4.81
C LYS A 228 -15.30 -9.72 -4.36
N SER A 229 -15.01 -10.86 -3.76
CA SER A 229 -15.96 -11.97 -3.55
C SER A 229 -16.73 -11.90 -2.23
N ASP A 230 -16.41 -10.94 -1.35
CA ASP A 230 -16.97 -10.83 0.01
C ASP A 230 -18.28 -10.00 0.07
N THR A 231 -19.03 -9.89 -1.03
CA THR A 231 -20.34 -9.22 -1.09
C THR A 231 -21.38 -10.06 -1.79
#